data_AF-A0A351SP76-F1
#
_entry.id   AF-A0A351SP76-F1
#
_cell.length_a   1.000
_cell.length_b   1.000
_cell.length_c   1.000
_cell.angle_alpha   90.00
_cell.angle_beta   90.00
_cell.angle_gamma   90.00
#
_symmetry.space_group_name_H-M   'P 1'
#
loop_
_entity.id
_entity.type
_entity.pdbx_description
1 polymer ?
#
loop_
_entity_poly.entity_id
_entity_poly.type
_entity_poly.pdbx_seq_one_letter_code
_entity_poly.pdbx_strand_id
1 'polypeptide(L)'
;MQQTLTKSEVFARELDYIKDEKIKASARRVVDLLPDYYFHEPASSTGKYHPKFSLGEGGLIRHVKVAVRIAQELFTIYKFDDETKDLITFALIIHDGIKKGLDGKEMMAFDHPILIGKFLKDHKNELELSDEQLERIVKMDASHMGKWNTNSYNPGVVLPLPKSVEEKFVHMCDYISSRKFINVSFDDDDNIVE
;
A
#
# COMPACT_ATOMS: atom_id res chain seq x y z
N MET A 1 -4.26 13.82 29.53
CA MET A 1 -4.69 12.74 28.60
C MET A 1 -3.54 12.54 27.64
N GLN A 2 -2.89 11.38 27.70
CA GLN A 2 -1.87 11.02 26.73
C GLN A 2 -2.61 10.75 25.43
N GLN A 3 -2.44 11.61 24.43
CA GLN A 3 -3.00 11.39 23.10
C GLN A 3 -2.34 10.11 22.59
N THR A 4 -3.09 9.02 22.53
CA THR A 4 -2.63 7.81 21.84
C THR A 4 -2.55 8.20 20.37
N LEU A 5 -1.32 8.35 19.86
CA LEU A 5 -1.07 8.59 18.44
C LEU A 5 -1.81 7.52 17.63
N THR A 6 -2.63 7.94 16.68
CA THR A 6 -3.37 7.02 15.79
C THR A 6 -2.41 6.47 14.75
N LYS A 7 -2.46 5.18 14.44
CA LYS A 7 -1.54 4.52 13.49
C LYS A 7 -1.45 5.25 12.15
N SER A 8 -2.55 5.83 11.70
CA SER A 8 -2.63 6.62 10.47
C SER A 8 -1.72 7.86 10.43
N GLU A 9 -1.22 8.35 11.57
CA GLU A 9 -0.27 9.48 11.60
C GLU A 9 1.07 9.14 10.95
N VAL A 10 1.44 7.85 10.89
CA VAL A 10 2.63 7.37 10.16
C VAL A 10 2.58 7.76 8.68
N PHE A 11 1.37 7.90 8.12
CA PHE A 11 1.12 8.28 6.73
C PHE A 11 0.50 9.67 6.60
N ALA A 12 0.72 10.58 7.56
CA ALA A 12 0.06 11.90 7.57
C ALA A 12 0.26 12.66 6.25
N ARG A 13 1.50 12.72 5.74
CA ARG A 13 1.82 13.37 4.46
C ARG A 13 1.14 12.66 3.27
N GLU A 14 1.17 11.33 3.25
CA GLU A 14 0.60 10.53 2.17
C GLU A 14 -0.94 10.67 2.12
N LEU A 15 -1.58 10.69 3.28
CA LEU A 15 -3.03 10.89 3.42
C LEU A 15 -3.47 12.31 3.02
N ASP A 16 -2.61 13.32 3.20
CA ASP A 16 -2.90 14.69 2.79
C ASP A 16 -2.86 14.90 1.25
N TYR A 17 -2.31 13.94 0.50
CA TYR A 17 -2.44 13.93 -0.96
C TYR A 17 -3.86 13.60 -1.41
N ILE A 18 -4.63 12.83 -0.63
CA ILE A 18 -6.03 12.51 -0.91
C ILE A 18 -6.88 13.78 -0.70
N LYS A 19 -7.65 14.21 -1.71
CA LYS A 19 -8.39 15.49 -1.66
C LYS A 19 -9.84 15.34 -1.26
N ASP A 20 -10.49 14.25 -1.66
CA ASP A 20 -11.82 13.92 -1.18
C ASP A 20 -11.77 13.50 0.29
N GLU A 21 -12.48 14.23 1.13
CA GLU A 21 -12.45 14.03 2.58
C GLU A 21 -13.06 12.68 3.00
N LYS A 22 -13.99 12.11 2.23
CA LYS A 22 -14.56 10.78 2.53
C LYS A 22 -13.58 9.67 2.18
N ILE A 23 -12.89 9.80 1.05
CA ILE A 23 -11.83 8.85 0.67
C ILE A 23 -10.70 8.93 1.71
N LYS A 24 -10.30 10.14 2.12
CA LYS A 24 -9.26 10.34 3.15
C LYS A 24 -9.65 9.77 4.51
N ALA A 25 -10.89 10.02 4.97
CA ALA A 25 -11.40 9.46 6.22
C ALA A 25 -11.42 7.93 6.18
N SER A 26 -11.84 7.35 5.06
CA SER A 26 -11.83 5.90 4.84
C SER A 26 -10.41 5.34 4.83
N ALA A 27 -9.46 6.00 4.18
CA ALA A 27 -8.05 5.61 4.17
C ALA A 27 -7.45 5.63 5.60
N ARG A 28 -7.69 6.71 6.36
CA ARG A 28 -7.30 6.79 7.78
C ARG A 28 -7.89 5.63 8.59
N ARG A 29 -9.19 5.38 8.44
CA ARG A 29 -9.88 4.30 9.16
C ARG A 29 -9.27 2.94 8.86
N VAL A 30 -9.01 2.64 7.58
CA VAL A 30 -8.37 1.37 7.19
C VAL A 30 -6.98 1.24 7.79
N VAL A 31 -6.14 2.28 7.71
CA VAL A 31 -4.79 2.25 8.29
C VAL A 31 -4.83 2.00 9.80
N ASP A 32 -5.77 2.63 10.53
CA ASP A 32 -5.93 2.40 11.96
C ASP A 32 -6.39 0.97 12.32
N LEU A 33 -7.05 0.30 11.39
CA LEU A 33 -7.48 -1.10 11.52
C LEU A 33 -6.39 -2.11 11.12
N LEU A 34 -5.35 -1.69 10.39
CA LEU A 34 -4.30 -2.60 9.94
C LEU A 34 -3.53 -3.23 11.12
N PRO A 35 -3.05 -4.48 10.97
CA PRO A 35 -2.25 -5.14 11.99
C PRO A 35 -0.99 -4.37 12.37
N ASP A 36 -0.59 -4.42 13.65
CA ASP A 36 0.56 -3.66 14.16
C ASP A 36 1.86 -3.96 13.41
N TYR A 37 2.06 -5.20 12.96
CA TYR A 37 3.28 -5.59 12.24
C TYR A 37 3.51 -4.75 10.97
N TYR A 38 2.44 -4.23 10.34
CA TYR A 38 2.55 -3.43 9.13
C TYR A 38 3.48 -2.22 9.31
N PHE A 39 3.51 -1.67 10.53
CA PHE A 39 4.26 -0.46 10.88
C PHE A 39 5.72 -0.74 11.28
N HIS A 40 6.07 -1.99 11.57
CA HIS A 40 7.38 -2.34 12.11
C HIS A 40 8.18 -3.28 11.19
N GLU A 41 7.54 -4.00 10.28
CA GLU A 41 8.20 -5.01 9.46
C GLU A 41 9.10 -4.40 8.36
N PRO A 42 10.19 -5.08 7.98
CA PRO A 42 10.94 -4.74 6.78
C PRO A 42 10.11 -5.05 5.52
N ALA A 43 10.29 -4.27 4.45
CA ALA A 43 9.65 -4.60 3.17
C ALA A 43 10.20 -5.90 2.57
N SER A 44 11.45 -6.24 2.92
CA SER A 44 12.13 -7.46 2.50
C SER A 44 13.13 -7.94 3.54
N SER A 45 13.09 -9.23 3.85
CA SER A 45 13.96 -9.89 4.84
C SER A 45 15.41 -10.09 4.38
N THR A 46 15.66 -10.21 3.07
CA THR A 46 17.00 -10.56 2.54
C THR A 46 17.74 -9.41 1.86
N GLY A 47 17.04 -8.32 1.52
CA GLY A 47 17.63 -7.20 0.75
C GLY A 47 18.19 -7.57 -0.63
N LYS A 48 17.95 -8.80 -1.11
CA LYS A 48 18.53 -9.31 -2.36
C LYS A 48 18.02 -8.53 -3.58
N TYR A 49 16.81 -7.99 -3.51
CA TYR A 49 16.17 -7.28 -4.62
C TYR A 49 15.62 -5.90 -4.27
N HIS A 50 15.74 -5.48 -3.01
CA HIS A 50 15.11 -4.27 -2.48
C HIS A 50 16.15 -3.18 -2.14
N PRO A 51 15.77 -1.89 -2.20
CA PRO A 51 16.64 -0.77 -1.85
C PRO A 51 16.96 -0.75 -0.36
N LYS A 52 18.04 -0.04 0.01
CA LYS A 52 18.53 -0.02 1.40
C LYS A 52 17.51 0.55 2.38
N PHE A 53 16.75 1.57 1.97
CA PHE A 53 15.76 2.19 2.85
C PHE A 53 14.64 1.22 3.22
N SER A 54 14.33 0.20 2.41
CA SER A 54 13.20 -0.67 2.70
C SER A 54 13.55 -1.87 3.61
N LEU A 55 14.72 -1.83 4.26
CA LEU A 55 15.22 -2.86 5.17
C LEU A 55 15.06 -2.41 6.63
N GLY A 56 15.07 -3.35 7.57
CA GLY A 56 14.99 -3.07 9.01
C GLY A 56 13.60 -2.63 9.48
N GLU A 57 13.53 -2.15 10.72
CA GLU A 57 12.30 -1.63 11.34
C GLU A 57 11.72 -0.48 10.52
N GLY A 58 10.41 -0.49 10.28
CA GLY A 58 9.72 0.52 9.45
C GLY A 58 10.00 0.42 7.95
N GLY A 59 10.75 -0.61 7.51
CA GLY A 59 11.16 -0.75 6.10
C GLY A 59 9.97 -0.86 5.14
N LEU A 60 8.86 -1.47 5.56
CA LEU A 60 7.63 -1.55 4.77
C LEU A 60 6.95 -0.18 4.63
N ILE A 61 6.92 0.60 5.71
CA ILE A 61 6.39 1.98 5.69
C ILE A 61 7.18 2.83 4.69
N ARG A 62 8.51 2.78 4.76
CA ARG A 62 9.37 3.52 3.81
C ARG A 62 9.12 3.09 2.37
N HIS A 63 8.95 1.79 2.09
CA HIS A 63 8.57 1.28 0.76
C HIS A 63 7.27 1.89 0.25
N VAL A 64 6.24 1.90 1.09
CA VAL A 64 4.91 2.43 0.75
C VAL A 64 4.96 3.94 0.51
N LYS A 65 5.66 4.70 1.37
CA LYS A 65 5.87 6.14 1.18
C LYS A 65 6.57 6.46 -0.14
N VAL A 66 7.58 5.67 -0.54
CA VAL A 66 8.22 5.84 -1.86
C VAL A 66 7.26 5.51 -2.99
N ALA A 67 6.44 4.45 -2.87
CA ALA A 67 5.45 4.11 -3.89
C ALA A 67 4.43 5.24 -4.09
N VAL A 68 3.90 5.80 -2.99
CA VAL A 68 3.01 6.98 -3.03
C VAL A 68 3.72 8.19 -3.64
N ARG A 69 4.96 8.47 -3.23
CA ARG A 69 5.73 9.59 -3.79
C ARG A 69 5.92 9.45 -5.30
N ILE A 70 6.25 8.25 -5.78
CA ILE A 70 6.35 7.98 -7.23
C ILE A 70 5.01 8.27 -7.92
N ALA A 71 3.89 7.84 -7.35
CA ALA A 71 2.57 8.15 -7.91
C ALA A 71 2.34 9.67 -8.02
N GLN A 72 2.67 10.45 -6.97
CA GLN A 72 2.53 11.91 -6.99
C GLN A 72 3.38 12.57 -8.09
N GLU A 73 4.64 12.14 -8.26
CA GLU A 73 5.49 12.65 -9.35
C GLU A 73 4.90 12.29 -10.73
N LEU A 74 4.41 11.05 -10.88
CA LEU A 74 3.86 10.57 -12.15
C LEU A 74 2.49 11.20 -12.49
N PHE A 75 1.70 11.62 -11.51
CA PHE A 75 0.45 12.37 -11.74
C PHE A 75 0.69 13.72 -12.42
N THR A 76 1.91 14.27 -12.38
CA THR A 76 2.24 15.52 -13.10
C THR A 76 2.35 15.32 -14.61
N ILE A 77 2.59 14.09 -15.07
CA ILE A 77 2.78 13.75 -16.49
C ILE A 77 1.68 12.86 -17.05
N TYR A 78 0.97 12.11 -16.21
CA TYR A 78 -0.19 11.30 -16.60
C TYR A 78 -1.50 11.97 -16.16
N LYS A 79 -2.47 12.03 -17.08
CA LYS A 79 -3.79 12.60 -16.80
C LYS A 79 -4.70 11.58 -16.14
N PHE A 80 -4.90 11.75 -14.84
CA PHE A 80 -5.99 11.14 -14.06
C PHE A 80 -6.91 12.25 -13.55
N ASP A 81 -8.20 11.97 -13.40
CA ASP A 81 -9.08 12.80 -12.60
C ASP A 81 -8.75 12.69 -11.11
N ASP A 82 -9.25 13.61 -10.31
CA ASP A 82 -8.86 13.73 -8.90
C ASP A 82 -9.36 12.55 -8.05
N GLU A 83 -10.55 12.00 -8.32
CA GLU A 83 -11.02 10.80 -7.62
C GLU A 83 -10.09 9.62 -7.91
N THR A 84 -9.69 9.43 -9.17
CA THR A 84 -8.76 8.35 -9.52
C THR A 84 -7.39 8.50 -8.84
N LYS A 85 -6.86 9.72 -8.72
CA LYS A 85 -5.61 9.95 -7.96
C LYS A 85 -5.76 9.61 -6.48
N ASP A 86 -6.89 9.98 -5.89
CA ASP A 86 -7.22 9.72 -4.49
C ASP A 86 -7.32 8.22 -4.21
N LEU A 87 -8.01 7.47 -5.08
CA LEU A 87 -8.14 6.01 -4.95
C LEU A 87 -6.82 5.27 -5.19
N ILE A 88 -5.99 5.71 -6.14
CA ILE A 88 -4.65 5.15 -6.36
C ILE A 88 -3.77 5.39 -5.13
N THR A 89 -3.83 6.60 -4.56
CA THR A 89 -3.07 6.95 -3.35
C THR A 89 -3.51 6.08 -2.17
N PHE A 90 -4.82 5.90 -1.98
CA PHE A 90 -5.35 4.98 -0.98
C PHE A 90 -4.84 3.56 -1.21
N ALA A 91 -5.04 2.96 -2.39
CA ALA A 91 -4.59 1.61 -2.70
C ALA A 91 -3.09 1.41 -2.39
N LEU A 92 -2.24 2.35 -2.81
CA LEU A 92 -0.81 2.30 -2.50
C LEU A 92 -0.51 2.33 -0.99
N ILE A 93 -1.25 3.11 -0.19
CA ILE A 93 -1.06 3.15 1.27
C ILE A 93 -1.35 1.80 1.94
N ILE A 94 -2.18 0.93 1.34
CA ILE A 94 -2.66 -0.29 2.00
C ILE A 94 -2.32 -1.61 1.30
N HIS A 95 -1.80 -1.59 0.07
CA HIS A 95 -1.64 -2.78 -0.78
C HIS A 95 -0.92 -3.96 -0.09
N ASP A 96 0.05 -3.65 0.77
CA ASP A 96 0.87 -4.59 1.54
C ASP A 96 0.44 -4.69 3.03
N GLY A 97 -0.69 -4.09 3.41
CA GLY A 97 -1.17 -3.98 4.79
C GLY A 97 -1.38 -5.32 5.50
N ILE A 98 -1.66 -6.39 4.73
CA ILE A 98 -1.92 -7.75 5.23
C ILE A 98 -0.82 -8.73 4.78
N LYS A 99 0.42 -8.25 4.55
CA LYS A 99 1.53 -9.06 3.99
C LYS A 99 1.86 -10.33 4.76
N LYS A 100 1.59 -10.39 6.07
CA LYS A 100 1.80 -11.57 6.93
C LYS A 100 0.49 -12.24 7.36
N GLY A 101 -0.59 -11.98 6.63
CA GLY A 101 -1.94 -12.40 7.01
C GLY A 101 -2.51 -11.55 8.15
N LEU A 102 -3.77 -11.78 8.53
CA LEU A 102 -4.44 -10.97 9.57
C LEU A 102 -3.84 -11.15 10.97
N ASP A 103 -3.29 -12.33 11.27
CA ASP A 103 -2.73 -12.64 12.59
C ASP A 103 -1.20 -12.43 12.68
N GLY A 104 -0.56 -12.07 11.56
CA GLY A 104 0.88 -11.78 11.49
C GLY A 104 1.81 -12.98 11.70
N LYS A 105 1.27 -14.21 11.72
CA LYS A 105 2.06 -15.42 12.02
C LYS A 105 2.85 -15.94 10.83
N GLU A 106 2.47 -15.56 9.61
CA GLU A 106 3.14 -16.02 8.40
C GLU A 106 4.42 -15.22 8.12
N MET A 107 5.40 -15.85 7.48
CA MET A 107 6.55 -15.11 6.97
C MET A 107 6.16 -14.17 5.80
N MET A 108 5.21 -14.61 4.98
CA MET A 108 4.55 -13.85 3.92
C MET A 108 3.33 -14.65 3.45
N ALA A 109 2.14 -14.06 3.54
CA ALA A 109 0.93 -14.61 2.96
C ALA A 109 0.95 -14.32 1.46
N PHE A 110 1.15 -15.34 0.61
CA PHE A 110 1.25 -15.11 -0.84
C PHE A 110 -0.04 -14.50 -1.44
N ASP A 111 -1.18 -14.79 -0.84
CA ASP A 111 -2.50 -14.28 -1.18
C ASP A 111 -2.86 -12.95 -0.48
N HIS A 112 -1.92 -12.28 0.21
CA HIS A 112 -2.14 -10.95 0.79
C HIS A 112 -2.82 -9.93 -0.15
N PRO A 113 -2.59 -9.91 -1.49
CA PRO A 113 -3.28 -8.99 -2.38
C PRO A 113 -4.80 -9.23 -2.42
N ILE A 114 -5.23 -10.49 -2.25
CA ILE A 114 -6.65 -10.86 -2.18
C ILE A 114 -7.17 -10.65 -0.74
N LEU A 115 -6.35 -10.94 0.27
CA LEU A 115 -6.74 -10.79 1.68
C LEU A 115 -6.99 -9.33 2.06
N ILE A 116 -6.20 -8.37 1.56
CA ILE A 116 -6.48 -6.94 1.80
C ILE A 116 -7.83 -6.53 1.19
N GLY A 117 -8.17 -7.02 0.00
CA GLY A 117 -9.47 -6.77 -0.61
C GLY A 117 -10.64 -7.36 0.20
N LYS A 118 -10.46 -8.55 0.78
CA LYS A 118 -11.44 -9.13 1.71
C LYS A 118 -11.55 -8.30 2.99
N PHE A 119 -10.42 -7.88 3.56
CA PHE A 119 -10.37 -7.04 4.75
C PHE A 119 -11.16 -5.74 4.56
N LEU A 120 -11.01 -5.07 3.42
CA LEU A 120 -11.78 -3.88 3.07
C LEU A 120 -13.28 -4.17 2.98
N LYS A 121 -13.67 -5.30 2.38
CA LYS A 121 -15.08 -5.70 2.25
C LYS A 121 -15.71 -6.02 3.62
N ASP A 122 -14.96 -6.66 4.51
CA ASP A 122 -15.40 -6.98 5.87
C ASP A 122 -15.62 -5.70 6.72
N HIS A 123 -14.86 -4.64 6.47
CA HIS A 123 -14.98 -3.34 7.16
C HIS A 123 -15.77 -2.28 6.37
N LYS A 124 -16.45 -2.65 5.28
CA LYS A 124 -17.13 -1.71 4.37
C LYS A 124 -18.07 -0.73 5.09
N ASN A 125 -18.76 -1.18 6.13
CA ASN A 125 -19.71 -0.35 6.89
C ASN A 125 -19.05 0.74 7.76
N GLU A 126 -17.73 0.71 7.87
CA GLU A 126 -16.91 1.70 8.57
C GLU A 126 -16.26 2.71 7.61
N LEU A 127 -16.52 2.56 6.30
CA LEU A 127 -15.93 3.37 5.24
C LEU A 127 -16.99 4.24 4.58
N GLU A 128 -16.59 5.43 4.15
CA GLU A 128 -17.43 6.38 3.42
C GLU A 128 -17.25 6.25 1.89
N LEU A 129 -16.84 5.06 1.43
CA LEU A 129 -16.65 4.74 0.02
C LEU A 129 -17.94 4.24 -0.63
N SER A 130 -18.14 4.59 -1.90
CA SER A 130 -19.11 3.89 -2.74
C SER A 130 -18.64 2.47 -3.05
N ASP A 131 -19.57 1.60 -3.43
CA ASP A 131 -19.26 0.22 -3.85
C ASP A 131 -18.30 0.18 -5.04
N GLU A 132 -18.41 1.17 -5.93
CA GLU A 132 -17.53 1.31 -7.09
C GLU A 132 -16.11 1.72 -6.68
N GLN A 133 -15.98 2.72 -5.81
CA GLN A 133 -14.68 3.16 -5.27
C GLN A 133 -13.98 2.02 -4.53
N LEU A 134 -14.71 1.30 -3.68
CA LEU A 134 -14.21 0.14 -2.95
C LEU A 134 -13.71 -0.96 -3.90
N GLU A 135 -14.50 -1.30 -4.93
CA GLU A 135 -14.13 -2.35 -5.88
C GLU A 135 -12.95 -1.95 -6.76
N ARG A 136 -12.76 -0.65 -7.07
CA ARG A 136 -11.56 -0.15 -7.76
C ARG A 136 -10.30 -0.35 -6.92
N ILE A 137 -10.33 0.03 -5.63
CA ILE A 137 -9.22 -0.20 -4.70
C ILE A 137 -8.90 -1.70 -4.59
N VAL A 138 -9.92 -2.53 -4.38
CA VAL A 138 -9.76 -3.99 -4.27
C VAL A 138 -9.08 -4.58 -5.52
N LYS A 139 -9.42 -4.11 -6.73
CA LYS A 139 -8.79 -4.60 -7.98
C LYS A 139 -7.35 -4.14 -8.12
N MET A 140 -7.05 -2.88 -7.77
CA MET A 140 -5.69 -2.35 -7.75
C MET A 140 -4.80 -3.18 -6.81
N ASP A 141 -5.25 -3.37 -5.57
CA ASP A 141 -4.50 -4.13 -4.58
C ASP A 141 -4.38 -5.61 -4.98
N ALA A 142 -5.45 -6.26 -5.43
CA ALA A 142 -5.41 -7.68 -5.78
C ALA A 142 -4.40 -8.00 -6.90
N SER A 143 -4.09 -7.02 -7.75
CA SER A 143 -3.21 -7.20 -8.91
C SER A 143 -1.83 -6.53 -8.79
N HIS A 144 -1.53 -5.87 -7.66
CA HIS A 144 -0.30 -5.08 -7.49
C HIS A 144 0.98 -5.92 -7.65
N MET A 145 0.93 -7.22 -7.35
CA MET A 145 2.07 -8.14 -7.54
C MET A 145 2.41 -8.41 -9.02
N GLY A 146 1.57 -7.99 -9.97
CA GLY A 146 1.85 -8.09 -11.40
C GLY A 146 2.36 -9.47 -11.83
N LYS A 147 3.52 -9.54 -12.48
CA LYS A 147 4.08 -10.80 -12.98
C LYS A 147 4.40 -11.84 -11.89
N TRP A 148 4.43 -11.47 -10.61
CA TRP A 148 4.62 -12.39 -9.48
C TRP A 148 3.28 -12.98 -9.01
N ASN A 149 2.40 -13.31 -9.95
CA ASN A 149 1.03 -13.75 -9.66
C ASN A 149 0.88 -15.26 -9.37
N THR A 150 1.98 -16.01 -9.38
CA THR A 150 2.02 -17.43 -9.02
C THR A 150 3.26 -17.73 -8.18
N ASN A 151 3.20 -18.79 -7.37
CA ASN A 151 4.30 -19.22 -6.53
C ASN A 151 4.31 -20.75 -6.37
N SER A 152 5.49 -21.37 -6.45
CA SER A 152 5.69 -22.81 -6.24
C SER A 152 5.33 -23.29 -4.83
N TYR A 153 5.40 -22.42 -3.81
CA TYR A 153 5.03 -22.76 -2.44
C TYR A 153 3.51 -22.79 -2.22
N ASN A 154 2.74 -22.10 -3.06
CA ASN A 154 1.27 -22.00 -2.99
C ASN A 154 0.64 -22.22 -4.37
N PRO A 155 0.78 -23.43 -4.98
CA PRO A 155 0.41 -23.66 -6.37
C PRO A 155 -1.09 -23.53 -6.67
N GLY A 156 -1.94 -23.54 -5.63
CA GLY A 156 -3.39 -23.35 -5.75
C GLY A 156 -3.85 -21.89 -5.79
N VAL A 157 -2.95 -20.93 -5.56
CA VAL A 157 -3.27 -19.50 -5.55
C VAL A 157 -2.72 -18.86 -6.82
N VAL A 158 -3.62 -18.23 -7.58
CA VAL A 158 -3.26 -17.42 -8.76
C VAL A 158 -3.84 -16.03 -8.57
N LEU A 159 -2.96 -15.05 -8.45
CA LEU A 159 -3.35 -13.65 -8.31
C LEU A 159 -3.76 -13.07 -9.68
N PRO A 160 -4.68 -12.10 -9.72
CA PRO A 160 -5.01 -11.42 -10.96
C PRO A 160 -3.80 -10.61 -11.47
N LEU A 161 -3.62 -10.58 -12.79
CA LEU A 161 -2.70 -9.64 -13.44
C LEU A 161 -3.39 -8.28 -13.62
N PRO A 162 -2.63 -7.16 -13.58
CA PRO A 162 -3.19 -5.83 -13.72
C PRO A 162 -3.74 -5.59 -15.13
N LYS A 163 -5.03 -5.20 -15.21
CA LYS A 163 -5.75 -5.03 -16.48
C LYS A 163 -6.00 -3.57 -16.82
N SER A 164 -6.65 -2.83 -15.92
CA SER A 164 -6.96 -1.41 -16.10
C SER A 164 -5.71 -0.53 -16.03
N VAL A 165 -5.88 0.75 -16.40
CA VAL A 165 -4.81 1.75 -16.29
C VAL A 165 -4.41 1.94 -14.83
N GLU A 166 -5.39 2.01 -13.92
CA GLU A 166 -5.19 2.14 -12.47
C GLU A 166 -4.40 0.96 -11.89
N GLU A 167 -4.83 -0.27 -12.18
CA GLU A 167 -4.13 -1.50 -11.73
C GLU A 167 -2.66 -1.52 -12.21
N LYS A 168 -2.42 -1.17 -13.47
CA LYS A 168 -1.07 -1.10 -14.03
C LYS A 168 -0.24 0.02 -13.40
N PHE A 169 -0.87 1.14 -13.06
CA PHE A 169 -0.20 2.27 -12.45
C PHE A 169 0.22 1.98 -11.01
N VAL A 170 -0.65 1.36 -10.22
CA VAL A 170 -0.32 0.88 -8.85
C VAL A 170 0.82 -0.14 -8.89
N HIS A 171 0.71 -1.16 -9.76
CA HIS A 171 1.80 -2.13 -9.96
C HIS A 171 3.12 -1.46 -10.35
N MET A 172 3.08 -0.46 -11.23
CA MET A 172 4.28 0.26 -11.66
C MET A 172 4.92 1.03 -10.50
N CYS A 173 4.13 1.73 -9.69
CA CYS A 173 4.65 2.50 -8.55
C CYS A 173 5.31 1.59 -7.50
N ASP A 174 4.63 0.50 -7.12
CA ASP A 174 5.15 -0.54 -6.21
C ASP A 174 6.40 -1.24 -6.77
N TYR A 175 6.39 -1.56 -8.07
CA TYR A 175 7.55 -2.17 -8.71
C TYR A 175 8.76 -1.22 -8.71
N ILE A 176 8.57 0.07 -9.01
CA ILE A 176 9.68 1.03 -9.04
C ILE A 176 10.20 1.29 -7.63
N SER A 177 9.34 1.47 -6.62
CA SER A 177 9.77 1.72 -5.22
C SER A 177 10.62 0.59 -4.66
N SER A 178 10.42 -0.65 -5.13
CA SER A 178 11.21 -1.81 -4.73
C SER A 178 12.53 -1.98 -5.51
N ARG A 179 12.91 -1.07 -6.43
CA ARG A 179 14.16 -1.22 -7.20
C ARG A 179 15.38 -0.74 -6.42
N LYS A 180 16.43 -1.56 -6.42
CA LYS A 180 17.72 -1.28 -5.74
C LYS A 180 18.41 0.03 -6.07
N PHE A 181 18.23 0.55 -7.28
CA PHE A 181 18.89 1.80 -7.69
C PHE A 181 18.17 3.04 -7.16
N ILE A 182 16.92 2.89 -6.68
CA ILE A 182 16.19 3.96 -6.02
C ILE A 182 16.80 4.18 -4.65
N ASN A 183 17.20 5.43 -4.38
CA ASN A 183 17.86 5.82 -3.15
C ASN A 183 17.18 7.08 -2.61
N VAL A 184 16.22 6.89 -1.71
CA VAL A 184 15.45 7.95 -1.06
C VAL A 184 15.94 8.07 0.38
N SER A 185 16.05 9.31 0.87
CA SER A 185 16.49 9.63 2.23
C SER A 185 15.28 9.81 3.14
N PHE A 186 15.45 9.46 4.41
CA PHE A 186 14.40 9.51 5.44
C PHE A 186 14.91 10.21 6.70
N ASP A 187 14.01 10.88 7.42
CA ASP A 187 14.25 11.37 8.78
C ASP A 187 14.02 10.27 9.82
N ASP A 188 14.17 10.61 11.10
CA ASP A 188 14.01 9.68 12.23
C ASP A 188 12.57 9.16 12.39
N ASP A 189 11.58 9.84 11.79
CA ASP A 189 10.15 9.50 11.80
C ASP A 189 9.72 8.82 10.47
N ASP A 190 10.67 8.31 9.70
CA ASP A 190 10.47 7.65 8.42
C ASP A 190 9.75 8.52 7.38
N ASN A 191 9.88 9.85 7.42
CA ASN A 191 9.38 10.73 6.37
C ASN A 191 10.45 10.99 5.32
N ILE A 192 10.02 11.10 4.06
CA ILE A 192 10.93 11.40 2.93
C ILE A 192 11.50 12.80 3.09
N VAL A 193 12.83 12.90 3.06
CA VAL A 193 13.59 14.15 3.04
C VAL A 193 13.77 14.62 1.59
N GLU A 194 13.46 15.88 1.33
CA GLU A 194 13.59 16.55 0.02
C GLU A 194 14.82 17.46 -0.05
#